data_AF-A0A7R9ZLA7-F1
#
_entry.id   AF-A0A7R9ZLA7-F1
#
_cell.length_a   1.000
_cell.length_b   1.000
_cell.length_c   1.000
_cell.angle_alpha   90.00
_cell.angle_beta   90.00
_cell.angle_gamma   90.00
#
_symmetry.space_group_name_H-M   'P 1'
#
loop_
_entity.id
_entity.type
_entity.pdbx_description
1 polymer ?
#
loop_
_entity_poly.entity_id
_entity_poly.type
_entity_poly.pdbx_seq_one_letter_code
_entity_poly.pdbx_strand_id
1 'polypeptide(L)'
;PHRMDLIRIGLPGVIVACPTMFGMFESESWWGILLGQLQLAAALSMVQGCMAAWEVELWMNDPTLSFTGVAVGHNLAACFFGGTMPLIATFLYYRSSDIVADDNSIWYQSLMPRMVPGFYISILGCLSLYCVTYVVRHPHDVRTGGSKLRAMVEKENLKYKSRKPRSSQEMANAGTYNPPVTAAPAQGLDP
;
A
#
# COMPACT_ATOMS: atom_id res chain seq x y z
N PRO A 1 -0.54 -11.95 8.32
CA PRO A 1 0.52 -11.96 7.28
C PRO A 1 -0.03 -12.35 5.89
N HIS A 2 -0.48 -13.59 5.69
CA HIS A 2 -0.78 -14.14 4.35
C HIS A 2 -1.87 -13.41 3.53
N ARG A 3 -2.86 -12.78 4.16
CA ARG A 3 -3.94 -12.04 3.47
C ARG A 3 -3.46 -10.79 2.72
N MET A 4 -2.53 -10.02 3.32
CA MET A 4 -2.00 -8.82 2.68
C MET A 4 -1.11 -9.19 1.51
N ASP A 5 -0.38 -10.30 1.61
CA ASP A 5 0.45 -10.81 0.53
C ASP A 5 -0.42 -11.29 -0.65
N LEU A 6 -1.54 -11.97 -0.38
CA LEU A 6 -2.52 -12.35 -1.40
C LEU A 6 -3.15 -11.13 -2.09
N ILE A 7 -3.50 -10.07 -1.37
CA ILE A 7 -4.00 -8.83 -1.97
C ILE A 7 -2.91 -8.16 -2.82
N ARG A 8 -1.65 -8.15 -2.35
CA ARG A 8 -0.51 -7.57 -3.08
C ARG A 8 -0.15 -8.34 -4.35
N ILE A 9 -0.42 -9.64 -4.39
CA ILE A 9 -0.24 -10.48 -5.58
C ILE A 9 -1.46 -10.36 -6.50
N GLY A 10 -2.66 -10.38 -5.91
CA GLY A 10 -3.92 -10.30 -6.64
C GLY A 10 -4.11 -8.95 -7.33
N LEU A 11 -3.64 -7.85 -6.76
CA LEU A 11 -3.80 -6.51 -7.32
C LEU A 11 -3.07 -6.34 -8.69
N PRO A 12 -1.77 -6.66 -8.84
CA PRO A 12 -1.14 -6.79 -10.16
C PRO A 12 -1.89 -7.76 -11.08
N GLY A 13 -2.39 -8.86 -10.52
CA GLY A 13 -3.24 -9.80 -11.26
C GLY A 13 -4.47 -9.13 -11.87
N VAL A 14 -5.20 -8.30 -11.11
CA VAL A 14 -6.36 -7.53 -11.59
C VAL A 14 -5.96 -6.45 -12.59
N ILE A 15 -4.82 -5.79 -12.38
CA ILE A 15 -4.28 -4.77 -13.31
C ILE A 15 -4.03 -5.37 -14.68
N VAL A 16 -3.51 -6.60 -14.74
CA VAL A 16 -3.26 -7.30 -16.01
C VAL A 16 -4.51 -7.99 -16.53
N ALA A 17 -5.29 -8.64 -15.67
CA ALA A 17 -6.42 -9.47 -16.06
C ALA A 17 -7.58 -8.68 -16.68
N CYS A 18 -7.87 -7.46 -16.20
CA CYS A 18 -8.98 -6.69 -16.78
C CYS A 18 -8.71 -6.30 -18.25
N PRO A 19 -7.57 -5.65 -18.60
CA PRO A 19 -7.24 -5.37 -19.99
C PRO A 19 -7.14 -6.64 -20.86
N THR A 20 -6.51 -7.71 -20.36
CA THR A 20 -6.36 -8.94 -21.14
C THR A 20 -7.69 -9.63 -21.40
N MET A 21 -8.61 -9.65 -20.43
CA MET A 21 -9.95 -10.20 -20.63
C MET A 21 -10.68 -9.49 -21.77
N PHE A 22 -10.67 -8.15 -21.77
CA PHE A 22 -11.30 -7.37 -22.84
C PHE A 22 -10.61 -7.60 -24.20
N GLY A 23 -9.29 -7.72 -24.23
CA GLY A 23 -8.55 -8.09 -25.44
C GLY A 23 -8.91 -9.50 -25.95
N MET A 24 -9.14 -10.46 -25.06
CA MET A 24 -9.54 -11.82 -25.42
C MET A 24 -10.98 -11.88 -25.95
N PHE A 25 -11.86 -10.99 -25.50
CA PHE A 25 -13.23 -10.91 -26.03
C PHE A 25 -13.28 -10.49 -27.50
N GLU A 26 -12.27 -9.77 -28.00
CA GLU A 26 -12.16 -9.42 -29.43
C GLU A 26 -11.98 -10.64 -30.32
N SER A 27 -11.42 -11.74 -29.78
CA SER A 27 -11.26 -12.97 -30.56
C SER A 27 -12.59 -13.65 -30.91
N GLU A 28 -13.70 -13.23 -30.27
CA GLU A 28 -15.04 -13.82 -30.35
C GLU A 28 -15.07 -15.35 -30.16
N SER A 29 -13.98 -15.92 -29.65
CA SER A 29 -13.81 -17.34 -29.43
C SER A 29 -14.39 -17.72 -28.08
N TRP A 30 -15.14 -18.81 -28.06
CA TRP A 30 -15.64 -19.41 -26.82
C TRP A 30 -14.54 -19.62 -25.78
N TRP A 31 -13.35 -20.09 -26.21
CA TRP A 31 -12.20 -20.29 -25.34
C TRP A 31 -11.61 -18.98 -24.84
N GLY A 32 -11.59 -17.93 -25.66
CA GLY A 32 -11.12 -16.60 -25.26
C GLY A 32 -11.99 -16.01 -24.15
N ILE A 33 -13.32 -16.13 -24.29
CA ILE A 33 -14.28 -15.68 -23.30
C ILE A 33 -14.10 -16.45 -21.98
N LEU A 34 -14.04 -17.78 -22.04
CA LEU A 34 -13.90 -18.63 -20.86
C LEU A 34 -12.59 -18.37 -20.11
N LEU A 35 -11.45 -18.33 -20.84
CA LEU A 35 -10.14 -18.11 -20.23
C LEU A 35 -10.00 -16.69 -19.67
N GLY A 36 -10.52 -15.68 -20.37
CA GLY A 36 -10.53 -14.30 -19.87
C GLY A 36 -11.32 -14.16 -18.57
N GLN A 37 -12.50 -14.78 -18.49
CA GLN A 37 -13.31 -14.79 -17.27
C GLN A 37 -12.64 -15.57 -16.13
N LEU A 38 -12.05 -16.74 -16.42
CA LEU A 38 -11.36 -17.54 -15.41
C LEU A 38 -10.12 -16.82 -14.86
N GLN A 39 -9.36 -16.16 -15.73
CA GLN A 39 -8.20 -15.34 -15.35
C GLN A 39 -8.63 -14.20 -14.41
N LEU A 40 -9.67 -13.46 -14.78
CA LEU A 40 -10.19 -12.37 -13.95
C LEU A 40 -10.74 -12.91 -12.62
N ALA A 41 -11.47 -14.03 -12.64
CA ALA A 41 -12.00 -14.66 -11.43
C ALA A 41 -10.88 -15.10 -10.48
N ALA A 42 -9.79 -15.67 -11.01
CA ALA A 42 -8.63 -16.05 -10.20
C ALA A 42 -7.99 -14.80 -9.55
N ALA A 43 -7.76 -13.73 -10.31
CA ALA A 43 -7.23 -12.47 -9.79
C ALA A 43 -8.14 -11.84 -8.72
N LEU A 44 -9.45 -11.78 -9.00
CA LEU A 44 -10.45 -11.23 -8.08
C LEU A 44 -10.60 -12.08 -6.82
N SER A 45 -10.50 -13.41 -6.90
CA SER A 45 -10.62 -14.28 -5.73
C SER A 45 -9.51 -14.02 -4.69
N MET A 46 -8.28 -13.75 -5.14
CA MET A 46 -7.17 -13.38 -4.25
C MET A 46 -7.43 -12.05 -3.54
N VAL A 47 -8.02 -11.08 -4.24
CA VAL A 47 -8.33 -9.75 -3.69
C VAL A 47 -9.57 -9.79 -2.80
N GLN A 48 -10.71 -10.19 -3.35
CA GLN A 48 -12.01 -10.17 -2.68
C GLN A 48 -12.10 -11.23 -1.57
N GLY A 49 -11.53 -12.42 -1.79
CA GLY A 49 -11.52 -13.48 -0.78
C GLY A 49 -10.74 -13.10 0.48
N CYS A 50 -9.69 -12.30 0.33
CA CYS A 50 -8.90 -11.80 1.47
C CYS A 50 -9.44 -10.49 2.04
N MET A 51 -10.30 -9.77 1.31
CA MET A 51 -10.79 -8.45 1.66
C MET A 51 -11.47 -8.43 3.03
N ALA A 52 -12.45 -9.31 3.25
CA ALA A 52 -13.20 -9.35 4.51
C ALA A 52 -12.27 -9.61 5.73
N ALA A 53 -11.31 -10.53 5.59
CA ALA A 53 -10.35 -10.82 6.65
C ALA A 53 -9.36 -9.66 6.88
N TRP A 54 -9.03 -8.91 5.82
CA TRP A 54 -8.16 -7.74 5.90
C TRP A 54 -8.87 -6.52 6.49
N GLU A 55 -10.15 -6.31 6.17
CA GLU A 55 -10.98 -5.25 6.75
C GLU A 55 -11.16 -5.40 8.25
N VAL A 56 -11.34 -6.64 8.72
CA VAL A 56 -11.34 -6.96 10.15
C VAL A 56 -10.00 -6.54 10.79
N GLU A 57 -8.86 -6.86 10.20
CA GLU A 57 -7.58 -6.40 10.73
C GLU A 57 -7.42 -4.87 10.67
N LEU A 58 -7.91 -4.23 9.61
CA LEU A 58 -7.75 -2.80 9.40
C LEU A 58 -8.58 -2.00 10.41
N TRP A 59 -9.81 -2.46 10.72
CA TRP A 59 -10.80 -1.67 11.46
C TRP A 59 -11.21 -2.26 12.82
N MET A 60 -11.07 -3.57 13.07
CA MET A 60 -11.43 -4.17 14.38
C MET A 60 -10.32 -4.06 15.43
N ASN A 61 -9.15 -3.51 15.09
CA ASN A 61 -8.14 -3.15 16.10
C ASN A 61 -8.65 -2.06 17.07
N ASP A 62 -9.68 -1.30 16.69
CA ASP A 62 -10.41 -0.37 17.55
C ASP A 62 -11.93 -0.57 17.37
N PRO A 63 -12.65 -1.07 18.40
CA PRO A 63 -14.09 -1.36 18.30
C PRO A 63 -14.94 -0.12 17.97
N THR A 64 -14.44 1.09 18.21
CA THR A 64 -15.17 2.33 17.88
C THR A 64 -15.17 2.66 16.39
N LEU A 65 -14.24 2.09 15.62
CA LEU A 65 -14.06 2.34 14.19
C LEU A 65 -14.61 1.24 13.30
N SER A 66 -14.83 0.05 13.85
CA SER A 66 -15.23 -1.12 13.06
C SER A 66 -16.53 -0.92 12.28
N PHE A 67 -17.54 -0.28 12.88
CA PHE A 67 -18.82 -0.02 12.22
C PHE A 67 -18.72 1.09 11.16
N THR A 68 -17.98 2.15 11.45
CA THR A 68 -17.77 3.26 10.51
C THR A 68 -16.85 2.88 9.34
N GLY A 69 -15.86 2.01 9.56
CA GLY A 69 -14.92 1.58 8.53
C GLY A 69 -15.60 0.78 7.43
N VAL A 70 -16.42 -0.21 7.81
CA VAL A 70 -17.20 -0.99 6.84
C VAL A 70 -18.28 -0.12 6.19
N ALA A 71 -19.06 0.61 7.00
CA ALA A 71 -20.21 1.36 6.48
C ALA A 71 -19.83 2.57 5.61
N VAL A 72 -18.72 3.26 5.93
CA VAL A 72 -18.29 4.45 5.19
C VAL A 72 -17.15 4.13 4.22
N GLY A 73 -16.18 3.28 4.59
CA GLY A 73 -15.07 2.94 3.71
C GLY A 73 -15.51 2.02 2.58
N HIS A 74 -15.95 0.80 2.93
CA HIS A 74 -16.29 -0.23 1.94
C HIS A 74 -17.49 0.19 1.08
N ASN A 75 -18.61 0.57 1.70
CA ASN A 75 -19.83 0.86 0.94
C ASN A 75 -19.71 2.12 0.08
N LEU A 76 -18.98 3.15 0.52
CA LEU A 76 -18.79 4.36 -0.29
C LEU A 76 -17.89 4.06 -1.49
N ALA A 77 -16.79 3.33 -1.28
CA ALA A 77 -15.93 2.88 -2.37
C ALA A 77 -16.69 1.98 -3.36
N ALA A 78 -17.48 1.03 -2.86
CA ALA A 78 -18.32 0.15 -3.68
C ALA A 78 -19.42 0.93 -4.43
N CYS A 79 -20.05 1.92 -3.81
CA CYS A 79 -21.11 2.70 -4.46
C CYS A 79 -20.56 3.62 -5.56
N PHE A 80 -19.50 4.39 -5.27
CA PHE A 80 -18.92 5.30 -6.25
C PHE A 80 -18.16 4.56 -7.35
N PHE A 81 -17.19 3.72 -6.98
CA PHE A 81 -16.32 3.08 -7.96
C PHE A 81 -16.93 1.81 -8.53
N GLY A 82 -17.70 1.05 -7.75
CA GLY A 82 -18.41 -0.13 -8.25
C GLY A 82 -19.68 0.24 -9.02
N GLY A 83 -20.51 1.14 -8.50
CA GLY A 83 -21.80 1.49 -9.10
C GLY A 83 -21.71 2.20 -10.44
N THR A 84 -20.69 3.05 -10.65
CA THR A 84 -20.50 3.78 -11.92
C THR A 84 -19.69 3.00 -12.95
N MET A 85 -19.04 1.91 -12.55
CA MET A 85 -18.13 1.12 -13.40
C MET A 85 -18.79 0.62 -14.69
N PRO A 86 -19.99 -0.01 -14.66
CA PRO A 86 -20.58 -0.57 -15.89
C PRO A 86 -20.92 0.51 -16.91
N LEU A 87 -21.42 1.66 -16.46
CA LEU A 87 -21.80 2.78 -17.34
C LEU A 87 -20.57 3.33 -18.07
N ILE A 88 -19.50 3.64 -17.33
CA ILE A 88 -18.29 4.23 -17.93
C ILE A 88 -17.52 3.19 -18.75
N ALA A 89 -17.44 1.94 -18.30
CA ALA A 89 -16.81 0.87 -19.09
C ALA A 89 -17.54 0.65 -20.42
N THR A 90 -18.88 0.68 -20.41
CA THR A 90 -19.70 0.57 -21.63
C THR A 90 -19.49 1.78 -22.54
N PHE A 91 -19.48 2.99 -21.99
CA PHE A 91 -19.18 4.20 -22.76
C PHE A 91 -17.80 4.12 -23.42
N LEU A 92 -16.78 3.70 -22.67
CA LEU A 92 -15.42 3.51 -23.18
C LEU A 92 -15.37 2.41 -24.24
N TYR A 93 -16.11 1.32 -24.09
CA TYR A 93 -16.13 0.25 -25.10
C TYR A 93 -16.64 0.74 -26.46
N TYR A 94 -17.63 1.63 -26.48
CA TYR A 94 -18.17 2.19 -27.72
C TYR A 94 -17.39 3.38 -28.27
N ARG A 95 -16.71 4.16 -27.41
CA ARG A 95 -16.00 5.39 -27.82
C ARG A 95 -14.49 5.24 -27.91
N SER A 96 -13.90 4.15 -27.43
CA SER A 96 -12.45 4.00 -27.37
C SER A 96 -11.78 4.04 -28.74
N SER A 97 -12.44 3.53 -29.79
CA SER A 97 -11.91 3.59 -31.16
C SER A 97 -11.72 5.03 -31.61
N ASP A 98 -12.68 5.91 -31.36
CA ASP A 98 -12.57 7.33 -31.72
C ASP A 98 -11.52 8.08 -30.90
N ILE A 99 -11.26 7.62 -29.67
CA ILE A 99 -10.33 8.27 -28.73
C ILE A 99 -8.86 7.89 -29.01
N VAL A 100 -8.62 6.66 -29.47
CA VAL A 100 -7.26 6.07 -29.55
C VAL A 100 -6.72 5.99 -30.99
N ALA A 101 -7.57 6.09 -32.02
CA ALA A 101 -7.20 5.81 -33.42
C ALA A 101 -6.32 6.86 -34.13
N ASP A 102 -5.48 7.61 -33.41
CA ASP A 102 -4.64 8.66 -34.00
C ASP A 102 -3.34 8.14 -34.66
N ASP A 103 -3.03 6.83 -34.53
CA ASP A 103 -1.83 6.21 -35.09
C ASP A 103 -2.14 5.10 -36.12
N ASN A 104 -1.29 4.99 -37.15
CA ASN A 104 -1.43 4.02 -38.25
C ASN A 104 -0.95 2.60 -37.91
N SER A 105 -0.59 2.34 -36.66
CA SER A 105 -0.14 1.02 -36.23
C SER A 105 -1.34 0.11 -35.91
N ILE A 106 -1.29 -1.13 -36.40
CA ILE A 106 -2.36 -2.15 -36.22
C ILE A 106 -2.72 -2.35 -34.74
N TRP A 107 -1.74 -2.22 -33.85
CA TRP A 107 -1.92 -2.31 -32.39
C TRP A 107 -2.85 -1.22 -31.84
N TYR A 108 -2.74 0.01 -32.35
CA TYR A 108 -3.54 1.15 -31.90
C TYR A 108 -4.91 1.22 -32.56
N GLN A 109 -5.06 0.63 -33.74
CA GLN A 109 -6.35 0.58 -34.43
C GLN A 109 -7.26 -0.53 -33.92
N SER A 110 -6.70 -1.68 -33.53
CA SER A 110 -7.51 -2.87 -33.21
C SER A 110 -7.50 -3.24 -31.73
N LEU A 111 -6.32 -3.35 -31.11
CA LEU A 111 -6.22 -3.95 -29.77
C LEU A 111 -6.35 -2.93 -28.63
N MET A 112 -5.61 -1.82 -28.71
CA MET A 112 -5.60 -0.81 -27.65
C MET A 112 -6.99 -0.26 -27.32
N PRO A 113 -7.84 0.12 -28.30
CA PRO A 113 -9.19 0.61 -28.01
C PRO A 113 -10.03 -0.39 -27.21
N ARG A 114 -9.87 -1.69 -27.50
CA ARG A 114 -10.61 -2.76 -26.83
C ARG A 114 -10.16 -2.97 -25.40
N MET A 115 -8.89 -2.70 -25.10
CA MET A 115 -8.34 -2.84 -23.74
C MET A 115 -8.67 -1.64 -22.83
N VAL A 116 -9.07 -0.48 -23.38
CA VAL A 116 -9.35 0.75 -22.61
C VAL A 116 -10.35 0.55 -21.46
N PRO A 117 -11.51 -0.11 -21.65
CA PRO A 117 -12.44 -0.39 -20.55
C PRO A 117 -11.79 -1.23 -19.45
N GLY A 118 -10.94 -2.20 -19.82
CA GLY A 118 -10.18 -3.02 -18.87
C GLY A 118 -9.21 -2.19 -18.04
N PHE A 119 -8.46 -1.28 -18.67
CA PHE A 119 -7.55 -0.37 -17.95
C PHE A 119 -8.29 0.56 -16.98
N TYR A 120 -9.45 1.08 -17.40
CA TYR A 120 -10.30 1.89 -16.53
C TYR A 120 -10.75 1.12 -15.28
N ILE A 121 -11.21 -0.12 -15.45
CA ILE A 121 -11.63 -0.99 -14.33
C ILE A 121 -10.45 -1.26 -13.38
N SER A 122 -9.25 -1.53 -13.91
CA SER A 122 -8.06 -1.73 -13.10
C SER A 122 -7.72 -0.50 -12.25
N ILE A 123 -7.74 0.70 -12.85
CA ILE A 123 -7.48 1.95 -12.13
C ILE A 123 -8.51 2.17 -11.03
N LEU A 124 -9.80 1.95 -11.33
CA LEU A 124 -10.85 2.03 -10.33
C LEU A 124 -10.67 1.04 -9.19
N GLY A 125 -10.24 -0.19 -9.48
CA GLY A 125 -9.92 -1.19 -8.46
C GLY A 125 -8.81 -0.72 -7.53
N CYS A 126 -7.73 -0.14 -8.07
CA CYS A 126 -6.65 0.45 -7.29
C CYS A 126 -7.12 1.63 -6.44
N LEU A 127 -7.89 2.56 -7.02
CA LEU A 127 -8.44 3.72 -6.30
C LEU A 127 -9.39 3.28 -5.18
N SER A 128 -10.25 2.30 -5.45
CA SER A 128 -11.16 1.74 -4.46
C SER A 128 -10.40 1.15 -3.26
N LEU A 129 -9.39 0.30 -3.51
CA LEU A 129 -8.51 -0.24 -2.46
C LEU A 129 -7.75 0.85 -1.69
N TYR A 130 -7.27 1.87 -2.41
CA TYR A 130 -6.61 3.02 -1.79
C TYR A 130 -7.56 3.77 -0.85
N CYS A 131 -8.79 4.04 -1.28
CA CYS A 131 -9.81 4.68 -0.45
C CYS A 131 -10.12 3.87 0.81
N VAL A 132 -10.33 2.56 0.68
CA VAL A 132 -10.54 1.65 1.82
C VAL A 132 -9.38 1.72 2.81
N THR A 133 -8.14 1.80 2.32
CA THR A 133 -6.93 1.85 3.16
C THR A 133 -6.73 3.20 3.86
N TYR A 134 -6.82 4.30 3.12
CA TYR A 134 -6.39 5.63 3.57
C TYR A 134 -7.49 6.43 4.26
N VAL A 135 -8.73 6.38 3.74
CA VAL A 135 -9.85 7.19 4.28
C VAL A 135 -10.17 6.79 5.72
N VAL A 136 -9.97 5.52 6.08
CA VAL A 136 -10.29 5.03 7.43
C VAL A 136 -9.08 5.01 8.38
N ARG A 137 -7.84 4.94 7.87
CA ARG A 137 -6.63 5.07 8.72
C ARG A 137 -6.45 6.47 9.28
N HIS A 138 -6.67 7.50 8.47
CA HIS A 138 -6.41 8.88 8.87
C HIS A 138 -7.23 9.36 10.09
N PRO A 139 -8.54 9.09 10.20
CA PRO A 139 -9.32 9.51 11.38
C PRO A 139 -8.87 8.81 12.68
N HIS A 140 -8.36 7.58 12.60
CA HIS A 140 -7.79 6.89 13.76
C HIS A 140 -6.46 7.50 14.19
N ASP A 141 -5.58 7.86 13.24
CA ASP A 141 -4.28 8.45 13.55
C ASP A 141 -4.43 9.86 14.16
N VAL A 142 -5.44 10.62 13.74
CA VAL A 142 -5.76 11.92 14.36
C VAL A 142 -6.29 11.76 15.79
N ARG A 143 -7.10 10.73 16.06
CA ARG A 143 -7.73 10.50 17.36
C ARG A 143 -6.82 9.80 18.38
N THR A 144 -6.07 8.78 17.96
CA THR A 144 -5.17 8.00 18.82
C THR A 144 -3.71 8.46 18.77
N GLY A 145 -3.30 9.11 17.67
CA GLY A 145 -1.97 9.70 17.57
C GLY A 145 -1.73 10.73 18.67
N GLY A 146 -2.76 11.49 19.08
CA GLY A 146 -2.66 12.43 20.20
C GLY A 146 -2.31 11.76 21.54
N SER A 147 -2.92 10.61 21.87
CA SER A 147 -2.65 9.92 23.14
C SER A 147 -1.34 9.13 23.10
N LYS A 148 -1.02 8.47 21.98
CA LYS A 148 0.25 7.75 21.78
C LYS A 148 1.44 8.69 21.70
N LEU A 149 1.29 9.85 21.04
CA LEU A 149 2.31 10.89 20.98
C LEU A 149 2.55 11.49 22.37
N ARG A 150 1.49 11.78 23.14
CA ARG A 150 1.63 12.22 24.54
C ARG A 150 2.37 11.18 25.39
N ALA A 151 2.03 9.90 25.27
CA ALA A 151 2.71 8.82 25.99
C ALA A 151 4.19 8.66 25.58
N MET A 152 4.51 8.84 24.30
CA MET A 152 5.91 8.83 23.82
C MET A 152 6.70 10.05 24.30
N VAL A 153 6.12 11.26 24.23
CA VAL A 153 6.71 12.49 24.75
C VAL A 153 6.94 12.40 26.26
N GLU A 154 5.99 11.84 27.00
CA GLU A 154 6.12 11.62 28.44
C GLU A 154 7.26 10.64 28.77
N LYS A 155 7.36 9.53 28.02
CA LYS A 155 8.45 8.56 28.16
C LYS A 155 9.82 9.17 27.83
N GLU A 156 9.89 10.03 26.83
CA GLU A 156 11.12 10.73 26.46
C GLU A 156 11.52 11.78 27.51
N ASN A 157 10.55 12.55 28.03
CA ASN A 157 10.75 13.48 29.13
C ASN A 157 11.25 12.80 30.41
N LEU A 158 10.72 11.60 30.73
CA LEU A 158 11.22 10.80 31.85
C LEU A 158 12.67 10.35 31.63
N LYS A 159 13.06 10.03 30.39
CA LYS A 159 14.45 9.66 30.02
C LYS A 159 15.40 10.85 30.13
N TYR A 160 14.94 12.05 29.79
CA TYR A 160 15.70 13.29 30.00
C TYR A 160 15.85 13.63 31.48
N LYS A 161 14.81 13.46 32.30
CA LYS A 161 14.87 13.70 33.75
C LYS A 161 15.72 12.67 34.50
N SER A 162 15.76 11.42 34.05
CA SER A 162 16.57 10.36 34.67
C SER A 162 18.06 10.44 34.30
N ARG A 163 18.40 11.12 33.19
CA ARG A 163 19.73 11.66 32.97
C ARG A 163 19.95 12.84 33.93
N LYS A 164 20.29 12.54 35.19
CA LYS A 164 20.81 13.54 36.13
C LYS A 164 21.90 14.35 35.43
N PRO A 165 21.93 15.69 35.56
CA PRO A 165 23.14 16.43 35.24
C PRO A 165 24.26 15.85 36.11
N ARG A 166 25.38 15.46 35.49
CA ARG A 166 26.60 15.06 36.20
C ARG A 166 26.85 16.09 37.30
N SER A 167 27.02 15.63 38.53
CA SER A 167 27.31 16.54 39.64
C SER A 167 28.57 17.35 39.30
N SER A 168 28.63 18.62 39.70
CA SER A 168 29.79 19.48 39.46
C SER A 168 31.11 18.88 40.00
N GLN A 169 31.04 17.90 40.89
CA GLN A 169 32.19 17.10 41.36
C GLN A 169 32.75 16.12 40.32
N GLU A 170 31.93 15.52 39.45
CA GLU A 170 32.43 14.63 38.37
C GLU A 170 33.09 15.41 37.23
N MET A 171 32.65 16.65 36.97
CA MET A 171 33.32 17.53 36.01
C MET A 171 34.66 18.06 36.54
N ALA A 172 34.82 18.19 37.87
CA ALA A 172 36.09 18.60 38.49
C ALA A 172 37.15 17.49 38.48
N ASN A 173 36.76 16.21 38.65
CA ASN A 173 37.70 15.07 38.67
C ASN A 173 38.17 14.59 37.29
N ALA A 174 37.55 15.06 36.20
CA ALA A 174 37.99 14.75 34.83
C ALA A 174 39.23 15.57 34.38
N GLY A 175 39.75 16.47 35.23
CA GLY A 175 40.87 17.38 34.92
C GLY A 175 42.27 16.89 35.32
N THR A 176 42.41 15.81 36.08
CA THR A 176 43.73 15.26 36.45
C THR A 176 44.29 14.36 35.35
N TYR A 177 44.92 14.99 34.35
CA TYR A 177 45.76 14.32 33.36
C TYR A 177 47.09 13.91 34.03
N ASN A 178 47.29 12.62 34.25
CA ASN A 178 48.61 12.07 34.56
C ASN A 178 49.30 11.72 33.23
N PRO A 179 50.38 12.42 32.82
CA PRO A 179 51.11 12.04 31.62
C PRO A 179 51.78 10.66 31.82
N PRO A 180 51.83 9.83 30.77
CA PRO A 180 52.45 8.51 30.85
C PRO A 180 53.96 8.62 31.09
N VAL A 181 54.44 7.77 32.01
CA VAL A 181 55.86 7.57 32.33
C VAL A 181 56.60 7.12 31.08
N THR A 182 57.65 7.86 30.72
CA THR A 182 58.56 7.60 29.60
C THR A 182 59.08 6.16 29.63
N ALA A 183 58.84 5.41 28.54
CA ALA A 183 59.41 4.09 28.33
C ALA A 183 60.94 4.17 28.16
N ALA A 184 61.65 3.32 28.89
CA ALA A 184 63.10 3.15 28.83
C ALA A 184 63.56 2.55 27.48
N PRO A 185 64.80 2.84 27.05
CA PRO A 185 65.30 2.49 25.72
C PRO A 185 65.60 0.99 25.56
N ALA A 186 65.32 0.47 24.36
CA ALA A 186 65.57 -0.90 23.95
C ALA A 186 67.08 -1.20 23.85
N GLN A 187 67.57 -2.14 24.67
CA GLN A 187 68.79 -2.92 24.43
C GLN A 187 68.39 -4.06 23.49
N GLY A 188 68.98 -4.22 22.30
CA GLY A 188 70.33 -4.72 22.10
C GLY A 188 70.20 -6.12 21.47
N LEU A 189 70.13 -6.17 20.14
CA LEU A 189 70.23 -7.40 19.34
C LEU A 189 71.70 -7.60 19.02
N ASP A 190 72.28 -8.68 19.55
CA ASP A 190 73.59 -9.21 19.18
C ASP A 190 73.41 -10.41 18.22
N PRO A 191 74.45 -10.75 17.44
CA PRO A 191 74.36 -11.15 16.02
C PRO A 191 73.93 -12.59 15.71
#